data_AF-A0A1A7X6Y9-F1
#
_entry.id   AF-A0A1A7X6Y9-F1
#
_cell.length_a   1.000
_cell.length_b   1.000
_cell.length_c   1.000
_cell.angle_alpha   90.00
_cell.angle_beta   90.00
_cell.angle_gamma   90.00
#
_symmetry.space_group_name_H-M   'P 1'
#
loop_
_entity.id
_entity.type
_entity.pdbx_description
1 polymer ?
#
loop_
_entity_poly.entity_id
_entity_poly.type
_entity_poly.pdbx_seq_one_letter_code
_entity_poly.pdbx_strand_id
1 'polypeptide(L)'
;MKLTWDINDPKLPQDLRQFDPFQEWTDGYVRYIYSADDKNAQRHLSGWAMRNTNNHNCQILKKSCLGVVMKPPPVWKDLLKTPTPYGDNHHYYSTEYPCRYPSNPPGSPAALQTIITTTTK
;
A
#
# COMPACT_ATOMS: atom_id res chain seq x y z
N MET A 1 1.65 17.79 19.73
CA MET A 1 1.52 18.43 18.40
C MET A 1 1.58 17.31 17.37
N LYS A 2 0.60 17.23 16.45
CA LYS A 2 0.64 16.23 15.38
C LYS A 2 1.62 16.74 14.33
N LEU A 3 2.71 16.01 14.08
CA LEU A 3 3.72 16.40 13.10
C LEU A 3 3.05 16.50 11.72
N THR A 4 3.05 17.69 11.12
CA THR A 4 2.48 17.92 9.79
C THR A 4 3.55 17.64 8.74
N TRP A 5 3.47 16.48 8.10
CA TRP A 5 4.33 16.11 6.97
C TRP A 5 3.48 15.38 5.93
N ASP A 6 3.92 15.46 4.67
CA ASP A 6 3.38 14.74 3.54
C ASP A 6 4.43 13.83 2.90
N ILE A 7 3.99 12.71 2.32
CA ILE A 7 4.90 11.76 1.68
C ILE A 7 5.59 12.35 0.44
N ASN A 8 5.02 13.40 -0.14
CA ASN A 8 5.60 14.11 -1.28
C ASN A 8 6.53 15.26 -0.87
N ASP A 9 6.68 15.51 0.44
CA ASP A 9 7.61 16.54 0.90
C ASP A 9 9.03 16.18 0.48
N PRO A 10 9.84 17.15 0.02
CA PRO A 10 11.21 16.90 -0.43
C PRO A 10 12.12 16.41 0.71
N LYS A 11 11.69 16.59 1.97
CA LYS A 11 12.39 16.10 3.16
C LYS A 11 11.37 15.56 4.15
N LEU A 12 11.50 14.27 4.44
CA LEU A 12 10.73 13.60 5.49
C LEU A 12 11.37 13.86 6.86
N PRO A 13 10.61 13.85 7.96
CA PRO A 13 11.16 14.03 9.30
C PRO A 13 12.23 12.97 9.61
N GLN A 14 13.46 13.40 9.88
CA GLN A 14 14.61 12.49 10.12
C GLN A 14 14.85 12.22 11.62
N ASP A 15 14.66 13.22 12.48
CA ASP A 15 14.96 13.14 13.92
C ASP A 15 13.84 12.49 14.75
N LEU A 16 13.27 11.41 14.24
CA LEU A 16 12.21 10.68 14.90
C LEU A 16 12.80 9.74 15.94
N ARG A 17 12.57 10.06 17.23
CA ARG A 17 12.90 9.16 18.35
C ARG A 17 11.81 8.13 18.63
N GLN A 18 10.69 8.20 17.91
CA GLN A 18 9.51 7.39 18.12
C GLN A 18 9.02 6.86 16.78
N PHE A 19 8.82 5.55 16.73
CA PHE A 19 8.23 4.83 15.60
C PHE A 19 6.90 4.25 15.99
N ASP A 20 6.00 4.14 15.02
CA ASP A 20 4.73 3.46 15.20
C ASP A 20 4.94 1.94 15.15
N PRO A 21 4.21 1.16 15.97
CA PRO A 21 4.14 -0.29 15.78
C PRO A 21 3.41 -0.59 14.46
N PHE A 22 3.84 -1.66 13.77
CA PHE A 22 3.24 -2.07 12.50
C PHE A 22 1.72 -2.22 12.60
N GLN A 23 1.00 -1.58 11.67
CA GLN A 23 -0.46 -1.66 11.57
C GLN A 23 -0.86 -2.52 10.38
N GLU A 24 -1.46 -3.68 10.64
CA GLU A 24 -1.90 -4.59 9.59
C GLU A 24 -3.16 -4.08 8.85
N TRP A 25 -4.12 -3.55 9.59
CA TRP A 25 -5.44 -3.15 9.09
C TRP A 25 -5.59 -1.63 9.12
N THR A 26 -4.76 -0.95 8.34
CA THR A 26 -4.85 0.52 8.21
C THR A 26 -6.15 0.93 7.51
N ASP A 27 -6.82 1.96 8.04
CA ASP A 27 -8.09 2.48 7.51
C ASP A 27 -8.15 4.01 7.64
N GLY A 28 -8.88 4.66 6.74
CA GLY A 28 -9.01 6.11 6.65
C GLY A 28 -7.77 6.82 6.10
N TYR A 29 -7.61 8.10 6.43
CA TYR A 29 -6.43 8.92 6.07
C TYR A 29 -5.44 8.96 7.24
N VAL A 30 -4.71 7.87 7.42
CA VAL A 30 -3.72 7.71 8.48
C VAL A 30 -2.31 7.71 7.89
N ARG A 31 -1.36 8.08 8.75
CA ARG A 31 0.05 8.15 8.42
C ARG A 31 0.82 7.49 9.54
N TYR A 32 1.71 6.57 9.19
CA TYR A 32 2.56 5.87 10.13
C TYR A 32 4.01 5.95 9.69
N ILE A 33 4.90 5.98 10.67
CA ILE A 33 6.34 5.99 10.47
C ILE A 33 6.90 4.75 11.15
N TYR A 34 7.27 3.77 10.34
CA TYR A 34 7.78 2.51 10.84
C TYR A 34 9.29 2.52 10.95
N SER A 35 9.79 1.80 11.97
CA SER A 35 11.20 1.50 12.08
C SER A 35 11.65 0.75 10.83
N ALA A 36 12.84 1.12 10.37
CA ALA A 36 13.44 0.48 9.23
C ALA A 36 13.89 -0.96 9.52
N ASP A 37 13.90 -1.40 10.78
CA ASP A 37 14.18 -2.78 11.17
C ASP A 37 12.94 -3.68 11.17
N ASP A 38 11.73 -3.10 11.08
CA ASP A 38 10.47 -3.86 11.08
C ASP A 38 10.28 -4.60 9.75
N LYS A 39 10.29 -5.94 9.80
CA LYS A 39 10.20 -6.79 8.61
C LYS A 39 8.85 -6.72 7.90
N ASN A 40 7.77 -6.44 8.61
CA ASN A 40 6.45 -6.31 8.01
C ASN A 40 6.33 -4.98 7.25
N ALA A 41 6.89 -3.92 7.85
CA ALA A 41 6.99 -2.62 7.20
C ALA A 41 7.89 -2.66 5.95
N GLN A 42 9.09 -3.25 6.04
CA GLN A 42 10.01 -3.41 4.90
C GLN A 42 9.37 -4.13 3.70
N ARG A 43 8.49 -5.10 3.99
CA ARG A 43 7.74 -5.86 2.98
C ARG A 43 6.48 -5.17 2.51
N HIS A 44 6.14 -4.01 3.08
CA HIS A 44 4.95 -3.22 2.78
C HIS A 44 3.66 -4.06 2.89
N LEU A 45 3.58 -4.89 3.95
CA LEU A 45 2.44 -5.76 4.20
C LEU A 45 1.19 -4.96 4.59
N SER A 46 0.03 -5.58 4.38
CA SER A 46 -1.28 -5.06 4.73
C SER A 46 -2.24 -6.24 4.81
N GLY A 47 -3.16 -6.22 5.76
CA GLY A 47 -4.26 -7.18 5.84
C GLY A 47 -5.25 -7.01 4.68
N TRP A 48 -5.41 -5.77 4.17
CA TRP A 48 -6.17 -5.53 2.95
C TRP A 48 -5.51 -6.15 1.72
N ALA A 49 -6.34 -6.59 0.77
CA ALA A 49 -5.89 -6.95 -0.56
C ALA A 49 -5.48 -5.67 -1.32
N MET A 50 -4.18 -5.46 -1.48
CA MET A 50 -3.62 -4.25 -2.08
C MET A 50 -2.87 -4.58 -3.36
N ARG A 51 -3.16 -3.86 -4.46
CA ARG A 51 -2.39 -3.93 -5.72
C ARG A 51 -1.41 -2.78 -5.84
N ASN A 52 -0.24 -3.01 -6.44
CA ASN A 52 0.66 -1.93 -6.85
C ASN A 52 -0.03 -1.05 -7.90
N THR A 53 0.19 0.25 -7.81
CA THR A 53 -0.22 1.22 -8.83
C THR A 53 0.96 2.08 -9.22
N ASN A 54 1.16 2.30 -10.51
CA ASN A 54 2.19 3.19 -11.00
C ASN A 54 1.81 4.66 -10.68
N ASN A 55 2.70 5.36 -10.02
CA ASN A 55 2.61 6.79 -9.71
C ASN A 55 3.71 7.60 -10.41
N HIS A 56 4.49 6.97 -11.30
CA HIS A 56 5.67 7.53 -11.98
C HIS A 56 6.74 8.07 -11.02
N ASN A 57 6.78 7.58 -9.78
CA ASN A 57 7.79 7.94 -8.78
C ASN A 57 8.38 6.66 -8.14
N CYS A 58 9.60 6.29 -8.53
CA CYS A 58 10.26 5.08 -8.03
C CYS A 58 10.68 5.15 -6.55
N GLN A 59 10.63 6.33 -5.92
CA GLN A 59 10.88 6.49 -4.49
C GLN A 59 9.64 6.22 -3.64
N ILE A 60 8.44 6.25 -4.24
CA ILE A 60 7.17 6.05 -3.53
C ILE A 60 6.50 4.78 -4.04
N LEU A 61 6.41 3.76 -3.20
CA LEU A 61 5.56 2.60 -3.50
C LEU A 61 4.09 2.96 -3.27
N LYS A 62 3.32 3.13 -4.35
CA LYS A 62 1.87 3.34 -4.26
C LYS A 62 1.11 2.03 -4.42
N LYS A 63 0.16 1.77 -3.52
CA LYS A 63 -0.75 0.62 -3.59
C LYS A 63 -2.20 1.10 -3.47
N SER A 64 -3.15 0.40 -4.09
CA SER A 64 -4.59 0.64 -3.98
C SER A 64 -5.33 -0.61 -3.57
N CYS A 65 -6.37 -0.45 -2.74
CA CYS A 65 -7.21 -1.56 -2.30
C CYS A 65 -7.97 -2.16 -3.50
N LEU A 66 -8.02 -3.49 -3.53
CA LEU A 66 -8.77 -4.27 -4.52
C LEU A 66 -10.24 -4.48 -4.12
N GLY A 67 -10.61 -4.15 -2.89
CA GLY A 67 -11.90 -4.52 -2.30
C GLY A 67 -11.92 -5.96 -1.80
N VAL A 68 -13.12 -6.48 -1.55
CA VAL A 68 -13.36 -7.83 -1.02
C VAL A 68 -14.31 -8.56 -1.95
N VAL A 69 -13.98 -9.81 -2.29
CA VAL A 69 -14.89 -10.71 -3.00
C VAL A 69 -15.76 -11.41 -1.98
N MET A 70 -17.07 -11.14 -2.02
CA MET A 70 -18.06 -11.82 -1.19
C MET A 70 -18.78 -12.88 -2.01
N LYS A 71 -19.14 -13.99 -1.37
CA LYS A 71 -20.00 -15.00 -2.00
C LYS A 71 -21.36 -14.33 -2.32
N PRO A 72 -21.80 -14.36 -3.59
CA PRO A 72 -23.10 -13.82 -3.93
C PRO A 72 -24.22 -14.52 -3.14
N PRO A 73 -25.27 -13.79 -2.70
CA PRO A 73 -26.43 -14.41 -2.08
C PRO A 73 -27.11 -15.37 -3.06
N PRO A 74 -27.86 -16.40 -2.61
CA PRO A 74 -28.46 -17.41 -3.49
C PRO A 74 -29.28 -16.85 -4.66
N VAL A 75 -29.85 -15.65 -4.50
CA VAL A 75 -30.65 -14.91 -5.50
C VAL A 75 -29.81 -14.00 -6.43
N TRP A 76 -28.48 -14.14 -6.46
CA TRP A 76 -27.60 -13.26 -7.25
C TRP A 76 -27.90 -13.23 -8.75
N LYS A 77 -28.46 -14.32 -9.28
CA LYS A 77 -28.90 -14.38 -10.68
C LYS A 77 -30.05 -13.41 -10.98
N ASP A 78 -30.84 -13.06 -9.97
CA ASP A 78 -31.91 -12.07 -10.10
C ASP A 78 -31.38 -10.64 -9.91
N LEU A 79 -30.31 -10.45 -9.13
CA LEU A 79 -29.60 -9.17 -8.99
C LEU A 79 -28.77 -8.79 -10.24
N LEU A 80 -28.38 -9.75 -11.08
CA LEU A 80 -27.72 -9.47 -12.36
C LEU A 80 -28.68 -9.04 -13.47
N LYS A 81 -29.97 -9.26 -13.30
CA LYS A 81 -31.01 -8.84 -14.26
C LYS A 81 -31.36 -7.36 -14.10
N THR A 82 -30.95 -6.72 -13.02
CA THR A 82 -31.04 -5.26 -12.84
C THR A 82 -29.80 -4.60 -13.45
N PRO A 83 -29.94 -3.74 -14.48
CA PRO A 83 -28.81 -3.06 -15.08
C PRO A 83 -28.31 -1.96 -14.12
N THR A 84 -27.18 -2.18 -13.45
CA THR A 84 -26.43 -1.11 -12.78
C THR A 84 -25.27 -0.64 -13.68
N PRO A 85 -25.01 0.68 -13.82
CA PRO A 85 -24.18 1.24 -14.88
C PRO A 85 -22.66 1.28 -14.60
N TYR A 86 -22.08 0.28 -13.95
CA TYR A 86 -20.62 0.26 -13.74
C TYR A 86 -20.01 -1.12 -14.07
N GLY A 87 -19.61 -1.27 -15.32
CA GLY A 87 -18.77 -2.38 -15.78
C GLY A 87 -17.73 -1.84 -16.74
N ASP A 88 -16.48 -1.70 -16.26
CA ASP A 88 -15.30 -2.00 -17.08
C ASP A 88 -14.03 -2.01 -16.22
N ASN A 89 -13.43 -3.18 -16.05
CA ASN A 89 -12.04 -3.36 -15.63
C ASN A 89 -11.49 -4.63 -16.30
N HIS A 90 -11.03 -4.48 -17.54
CA HIS A 90 -10.25 -5.49 -18.25
C HIS A 90 -8.88 -5.65 -17.59
N HIS A 91 -8.61 -6.82 -17.01
CA HIS A 91 -7.30 -7.20 -16.47
C HIS A 91 -6.56 -8.05 -17.51
N TYR A 92 -5.53 -7.47 -18.15
CA TYR A 92 -4.55 -8.22 -18.93
C TYR A 92 -3.37 -8.55 -18.00
N TYR A 93 -3.25 -9.81 -17.58
CA TYR A 93 -2.10 -10.29 -16.81
C TYR A 93 -1.00 -10.71 -17.79
N SER A 94 0.14 -10.01 -17.81
CA SER A 94 1.37 -10.49 -18.46
C SER A 94 2.29 -11.05 -17.38
N THR A 95 2.72 -12.29 -17.55
CA THR A 95 3.51 -13.09 -16.58
C THR A 95 5.02 -12.89 -16.73
N GLU A 96 5.46 -11.81 -17.38
CA GLU A 96 6.81 -11.75 -17.95
C GLU A 96 7.85 -10.99 -17.11
N TYR A 97 7.52 -10.53 -15.90
CA TYR A 97 8.48 -9.82 -15.05
C TYR A 97 8.55 -10.37 -13.62
N PRO A 98 9.57 -11.17 -13.28
CA PRO A 98 9.88 -11.48 -11.89
C PRO A 98 10.56 -10.26 -11.24
N CYS A 99 9.81 -9.51 -10.44
CA CYS A 99 10.36 -8.40 -9.65
C CYS A 99 11.17 -8.95 -8.46
N ARG A 100 12.40 -9.42 -8.69
CA ARG A 100 13.40 -9.66 -7.63
C ARG A 100 14.31 -8.45 -7.55
N TYR A 101 14.19 -7.64 -6.50
CA TYR A 101 15.19 -6.62 -6.18
C TYR A 101 16.44 -7.27 -5.57
N PRO A 102 17.65 -6.78 -5.88
CA PRO A 102 18.89 -7.31 -5.33
C PRO A 102 18.95 -7.10 -3.82
N SER A 103 19.43 -8.11 -3.09
CA SER A 103 19.78 -7.98 -1.68
C SER A 103 20.89 -6.93 -1.52
N ASN A 104 20.73 -6.01 -0.57
CA ASN A 104 21.75 -5.01 -0.26
C ASN A 104 23.10 -5.66 0.09
N PRO A 105 24.24 -5.11 -0.39
CA PRO A 105 25.56 -5.52 0.06
C PRO A 105 25.81 -5.10 1.53
N PRO A 106 26.66 -5.83 2.28
CA PRO A 106 26.94 -5.51 3.68
C PRO A 106 27.78 -4.22 3.76
N GLY A 107 27.22 -3.17 4.39
CA GLY A 107 27.96 -1.94 4.71
C GLY A 107 27.34 -0.60 4.29
N SER A 108 26.10 -0.55 3.77
CA SER A 108 25.42 0.74 3.48
C SER A 108 24.79 1.35 4.74
N PRO A 109 24.93 2.67 4.99
CA PRO A 109 24.47 3.31 6.21
C PRO A 109 22.94 3.51 6.22
N ALA A 110 22.38 3.39 7.43
CA ALA A 110 21.03 3.70 7.92
C ALA A 110 19.84 3.17 7.10
N ALA A 111 19.18 2.19 7.69
CA ALA A 111 17.96 1.60 7.18
C ALA A 111 16.88 2.68 6.92
N LEU A 112 16.33 2.68 5.71
CA LEU A 112 15.30 3.63 5.26
C LEU A 112 14.03 3.46 6.09
N GLN A 113 13.60 4.53 6.77
CA GLN A 113 12.29 4.57 7.44
C GLN A 113 11.20 4.29 6.39
N THR A 114 10.30 3.35 6.71
CA THR A 114 9.17 3.06 5.82
C THR A 114 7.99 3.88 6.25
N ILE A 115 7.52 4.74 5.35
CA ILE A 115 6.38 5.61 5.60
C ILE A 115 5.18 5.07 4.82
N ILE A 116 4.08 4.81 5.53
CA ILE A 116 2.80 4.49 4.90
C ILE A 116 1.86 5.67 5.07
N THR A 117 1.34 6.16 3.94
CA THR A 117 0.23 7.12 3.91
C THR A 117 -0.94 6.45 3.21
N THR A 118 -2.08 6.35 3.89
CA THR A 118 -3.32 5.90 3.27
C THR A 118 -4.08 7.10 2.70
N THR A 119 -4.58 6.94 1.48
CA THR A 119 -5.51 7.91 0.87
C THR A 119 -6.75 7.13 0.45
N THR A 120 -7.93 7.52 0.92
CA THR A 120 -9.17 7.00 0.33
C THR A 120 -9.43 7.72 -0.99
N LYS A 121 -10.14 7.07 -1.90
CA LYS A 121 -10.65 7.68 -3.12
C LYS A 121 -12.07 8.19 -2.89
#